data_AF-A0A9W6IYA2-F1
#
_entry.id   AF-A0A9W6IYA2-F1
#
_cell.length_a   1.000
_cell.length_b   1.000
_cell.length_c   1.000
_cell.angle_alpha   90.00
_cell.angle_beta   90.00
_cell.angle_gamma   90.00
#
_symmetry.space_group_name_H-M   'P 1'
#
loop_
_entity.id
_entity.type
_entity.pdbx_description
1 polymer ?
#
loop_
_entity_poly.entity_id
_entity_poly.type
_entity_poly.pdbx_seq_one_letter_code
_entity_poly.pdbx_strand_id
1 'polypeptide(L)'
;MGMAEKSIGDRMHDLWVARRTGELAKVGRFVLFYSAFTIAGVAGFALQAADYAQSLKMFATFCAVMTCLAALGGAAGFLFGIPRLAAKRIVAKAEASDSRPAAEAAVSDRLFDSNSNLEDLSDWLTKIIVGVGLIQLNAITANLNAFGAQFQDMFRDIAGVGLVACLTAVTAFAVGFLYVYLLTRTEGLYLFTQSVRAAERRDEGFFADGIQYSGDIFATPIEKLPDLETTGLTSADRRLLDRGRDALATAEDYAAWALAKAREGDLTSAEAAWLAAISRDTENRSIYRRRLAEIRFVQSRPREAFAALKDGINLATNGEEKEALMRDALLIALYLPPPQGFIEAKALAAALLASPKFSDDAMVHLWAAAAIGQQAQQLRNAPGGATADLGELRDEALKHIAEIRRIEPSADGPARTLLRQILDPAKHGGEPFHDDLTAFADDPVFRSAVED
;
A
#
# COMPACT_ATOMS: atom_id res chain seq x y z
N MET A 1 -25.81 11.92 27.99
CA MET A 1 -25.83 12.29 26.55
C MET A 1 -24.58 13.12 26.29
N GLY A 2 -23.42 12.48 26.23
CA GLY A 2 -22.12 13.14 26.12
C GLY A 2 -21.67 13.14 24.66
N MET A 3 -21.50 14.32 24.07
CA MET A 3 -20.88 14.47 22.76
C MET A 3 -19.41 14.04 22.88
N ALA A 4 -19.02 13.01 22.13
CA ALA A 4 -17.62 12.61 22.00
C ALA A 4 -16.80 13.79 21.46
N GLU A 5 -15.76 14.18 22.18
CA GLU A 5 -14.92 15.31 21.84
C GLU A 5 -14.11 14.98 20.57
N LYS A 6 -14.35 15.72 19.48
CA LYS A 6 -13.62 15.52 18.21
C LYS A 6 -12.11 15.64 18.42
N SER A 7 -11.34 14.72 17.84
CA SER A 7 -9.88 14.76 17.78
C SER A 7 -9.39 16.12 17.23
N ILE A 8 -8.21 16.57 17.67
CA ILE A 8 -7.56 17.80 17.17
C ILE A 8 -7.40 17.73 15.64
N GLY A 9 -7.12 16.53 15.10
CA GLY A 9 -7.03 16.30 13.66
C GLY A 9 -8.35 16.54 12.92
N ASP A 10 -9.48 16.10 13.49
CA ASP A 10 -10.81 16.31 12.90
C ASP A 10 -11.20 17.78 12.93
N ARG A 11 -10.89 18.50 14.02
CA ARG A 11 -11.12 19.94 14.12
C ARG A 11 -10.28 20.72 13.10
N MET A 12 -9.02 20.34 12.88
CA MET A 12 -8.17 20.97 11.87
C MET A 12 -8.61 20.68 10.43
N HIS A 13 -9.09 19.46 10.16
CA HIS A 13 -9.67 19.09 8.86
C HIS A 13 -10.95 19.90 8.58
N ASP A 14 -11.85 19.99 9.55
CA ASP A 14 -13.10 20.76 9.43
C ASP A 14 -12.82 22.26 9.21
N LEU A 15 -11.85 22.82 9.92
CA LEU A 15 -11.41 24.21 9.73
C LEU A 15 -10.79 24.45 8.35
N TRP A 16 -10.02 23.49 7.83
CA TRP A 16 -9.42 23.57 6.50
C TRP A 16 -10.49 23.47 5.39
N VAL A 17 -11.45 22.56 5.53
CA VAL A 17 -12.59 22.42 4.61
C VAL A 17 -13.48 23.66 4.63
N ALA A 18 -13.78 24.21 5.81
CA ALA A 18 -14.57 25.44 5.97
C ALA A 18 -13.86 26.67 5.36
N ARG A 19 -12.54 26.79 5.55
CA ARG A 19 -11.76 27.87 4.92
C ARG A 19 -11.73 27.74 3.40
N ARG A 20 -11.57 26.53 2.88
CA ARG A 20 -11.51 26.24 1.44
C ARG A 20 -12.83 26.44 0.72
N THR A 21 -13.94 25.96 1.29
CA THR A 21 -15.29 26.23 0.76
C THR A 21 -15.58 27.74 0.76
N GLY A 22 -15.09 28.47 1.76
CA GLY A 22 -15.10 29.93 1.80
C GLY A 22 -14.31 30.59 0.65
N GLU A 23 -13.09 30.15 0.37
CA GLU A 23 -12.26 30.69 -0.73
C GLU A 23 -12.81 30.34 -2.12
N LEU A 24 -13.29 29.11 -2.33
CA LEU A 24 -13.94 28.72 -3.59
C LEU A 24 -15.22 29.51 -3.84
N ALA A 25 -16.01 29.76 -2.80
CA ALA A 25 -17.17 30.63 -2.89
C ALA A 25 -16.79 32.08 -3.25
N LYS A 26 -15.60 32.57 -2.83
CA LYS A 26 -15.11 33.91 -3.26
C LYS A 26 -14.70 33.91 -4.73
N VAL A 27 -14.01 32.88 -5.19
CA VAL A 27 -13.63 32.72 -6.62
C VAL A 27 -14.87 32.60 -7.50
N GLY A 28 -15.85 31.78 -7.10
CA GLY A 28 -17.13 31.66 -7.81
C GLY A 28 -17.89 32.98 -7.87
N ARG A 29 -17.95 33.73 -6.77
CA ARG A 29 -18.54 35.08 -6.74
C ARG A 29 -17.79 36.07 -7.63
N PHE A 30 -16.47 36.01 -7.65
CA PHE A 30 -15.63 36.85 -8.52
C PHE A 30 -15.88 36.55 -10.01
N VAL A 31 -15.93 35.27 -10.40
CA VAL A 31 -16.22 34.86 -11.77
C VAL A 31 -17.63 35.27 -12.18
N LEU A 32 -18.64 35.03 -11.33
CA LEU A 32 -20.01 35.48 -11.60
C LEU A 32 -20.11 36.99 -11.76
N PHE A 33 -19.46 37.76 -10.88
CA PHE A 33 -19.41 39.21 -10.97
C PHE A 33 -18.76 39.68 -12.28
N TYR A 34 -17.63 39.08 -12.65
CA TYR A 34 -16.89 39.47 -13.84
C TYR A 34 -17.59 39.04 -15.15
N SER A 35 -18.24 37.88 -15.16
CA SER A 35 -19.10 37.45 -16.26
C SER A 35 -20.32 38.37 -16.40
N ALA A 36 -20.98 38.73 -15.30
CA ALA A 36 -22.09 39.67 -15.31
C ALA A 36 -21.66 41.07 -15.78
N PHE A 37 -20.48 41.54 -15.36
CA PHE A 37 -19.91 42.80 -15.81
C PHE A 37 -19.62 42.79 -17.32
N THR A 38 -19.02 41.71 -17.83
CA THR A 38 -18.74 41.55 -19.27
C THR A 38 -20.03 41.48 -20.09
N ILE A 39 -21.03 40.72 -19.63
CA ILE A 39 -22.35 40.63 -20.30
C ILE A 39 -23.05 41.98 -20.30
N ALA A 40 -23.01 42.73 -19.19
CA ALA A 40 -23.57 44.08 -19.10
C ALA A 40 -22.83 45.07 -20.02
N GLY A 41 -21.50 44.95 -20.13
CA GLY A 41 -20.68 45.71 -21.06
C GLY A 41 -21.04 45.44 -22.52
N VAL A 42 -21.22 44.16 -22.89
CA VAL A 42 -21.69 43.76 -24.23
C VAL A 42 -23.12 44.25 -24.50
N ALA A 43 -24.02 44.15 -23.52
CA ALA A 43 -25.38 44.67 -23.64
C ALA A 43 -25.38 46.18 -23.86
N GLY A 44 -24.60 46.93 -23.08
CA GLY A 44 -24.45 48.38 -23.22
C GLY A 44 -23.80 48.76 -24.56
N PHE A 45 -22.82 47.99 -25.02
CA PHE A 45 -22.19 48.20 -26.32
C PHE A 45 -23.17 47.92 -27.48
N ALA A 46 -24.02 46.91 -27.36
CA ALA A 46 -25.07 46.59 -28.33
C ALA A 46 -26.14 47.66 -28.48
N LEU A 47 -26.29 48.57 -27.51
CA LEU A 47 -27.22 49.71 -27.62
C LEU A 47 -26.77 50.77 -28.66
N GLN A 48 -25.53 50.68 -29.17
CA GLN A 48 -25.04 51.55 -30.25
C GLN A 48 -25.60 51.17 -31.63
N ALA A 49 -26.28 50.02 -31.73
CA ALA A 49 -26.91 49.60 -32.98
C ALA A 49 -28.07 50.52 -33.39
N ALA A 50 -28.27 50.67 -34.70
CA ALA A 50 -29.26 51.60 -35.26
C ALA A 50 -30.71 51.16 -34.99
N ASP A 51 -30.95 49.86 -34.85
CA ASP A 51 -32.26 49.31 -34.51
C ASP A 51 -32.19 48.19 -33.47
N TYR A 52 -33.36 47.87 -32.89
CA TYR A 52 -33.50 46.86 -31.85
C TYR A 52 -33.14 45.44 -32.33
N ALA A 53 -33.42 45.11 -33.59
CA ALA A 53 -33.15 43.79 -34.13
C ALA A 53 -31.64 43.55 -34.30
N GLN A 54 -30.89 44.56 -34.73
CA GLN A 54 -29.44 44.56 -34.86
C GLN A 54 -28.77 44.53 -33.48
N SER A 55 -29.31 45.28 -32.50
CA SER A 55 -28.85 45.23 -31.11
C SER A 55 -28.99 43.81 -30.52
N LEU A 56 -30.15 43.19 -30.71
CA LEU A 56 -30.41 41.83 -30.21
C LEU A 56 -29.54 40.78 -30.92
N LYS A 57 -29.38 40.88 -32.24
CA LYS A 57 -28.47 40.00 -33.00
C LYS A 57 -27.05 40.11 -32.49
N MET A 58 -26.56 41.34 -32.31
CA MET A 58 -25.22 41.61 -31.81
C MET A 58 -25.02 41.01 -30.42
N PHE A 59 -25.92 41.32 -29.47
CA PHE A 59 -25.89 40.76 -28.13
C PHE A 59 -25.86 39.23 -28.13
N ALA A 60 -26.72 38.59 -28.93
CA ALA A 60 -26.78 37.14 -29.06
C ALA A 60 -25.48 36.55 -29.63
N THR A 61 -24.90 37.17 -30.68
CA THR A 61 -23.63 36.74 -31.27
C THR A 61 -22.49 36.82 -30.26
N PHE A 62 -22.37 37.94 -29.53
CA PHE A 62 -21.35 38.07 -28.48
C PHE A 62 -21.54 37.04 -27.35
N CYS A 63 -22.78 36.77 -26.92
CA CYS A 63 -23.06 35.75 -25.91
C CYS A 63 -22.67 34.34 -26.38
N ALA A 64 -22.96 34.00 -27.64
CA ALA A 64 -22.58 32.72 -28.22
C ALA A 64 -21.06 32.54 -28.27
N VAL A 65 -20.33 33.58 -28.73
CA VAL A 65 -18.87 33.59 -28.76
C VAL A 65 -18.27 33.49 -27.37
N MET A 66 -18.78 34.27 -26.40
CA MET A 66 -18.33 34.21 -25.01
C MET A 66 -18.48 32.79 -24.43
N THR A 67 -19.62 32.15 -24.67
CA THR A 67 -19.89 30.79 -24.16
C THR A 67 -18.94 29.77 -24.77
N CYS A 68 -18.74 29.82 -26.10
CA CYS A 68 -17.84 28.92 -26.81
C CYS A 68 -16.39 29.08 -26.34
N LEU A 69 -15.89 30.32 -26.27
CA LEU A 69 -14.51 30.57 -25.87
C LEU A 69 -14.26 30.33 -24.38
N ALA A 70 -15.25 30.58 -23.52
CA ALA A 70 -15.18 30.18 -22.11
C ALA A 70 -15.13 28.65 -21.96
N ALA A 71 -15.87 27.89 -22.77
CA ALA A 71 -15.79 26.43 -22.78
C ALA A 71 -14.43 25.92 -23.28
N LEU A 72 -13.88 26.50 -24.35
CA LEU A 72 -12.54 26.17 -24.85
C LEU A 72 -11.45 26.53 -23.83
N GLY A 73 -11.57 27.71 -23.22
CA GLY A 73 -10.74 28.14 -22.11
C GLY A 73 -10.83 27.16 -20.95
N GLY A 74 -12.04 26.73 -20.58
CA GLY A 74 -12.29 25.74 -19.55
C GLY A 74 -11.65 24.38 -19.84
N ALA A 75 -11.75 23.88 -21.08
CA ALA A 75 -11.11 22.64 -21.50
C ALA A 75 -9.57 22.72 -21.39
N ALA A 76 -8.98 23.85 -21.80
CA ALA A 76 -7.57 24.12 -21.57
C ALA A 76 -7.26 24.22 -20.06
N GLY A 77 -8.05 24.96 -19.30
CA GLY A 77 -7.89 25.14 -17.86
C GLY A 77 -7.92 23.81 -17.10
N PHE A 78 -8.80 22.90 -17.51
CA PHE A 78 -8.84 21.52 -17.02
C PHE A 78 -7.51 20.81 -17.28
N LEU A 79 -7.04 20.79 -18.52
CA LEU A 79 -5.80 20.13 -18.92
C LEU A 79 -4.57 20.66 -18.15
N PHE A 80 -4.46 21.99 -18.02
CA PHE A 80 -3.36 22.62 -17.27
C PHE A 80 -3.54 22.52 -15.75
N GLY A 81 -4.75 22.28 -15.28
CA GLY A 81 -5.12 22.22 -13.86
C GLY A 81 -4.83 20.86 -13.21
N ILE A 82 -4.57 19.81 -14.00
CA ILE A 82 -4.30 18.45 -13.49
C ILE A 82 -3.07 18.48 -12.54
N PRO A 83 -3.21 18.02 -11.28
CA PRO A 83 -2.15 18.10 -10.28
C PRO A 83 -1.02 17.08 -10.54
N ARG A 84 0.17 17.58 -10.93
CA ARG A 84 1.42 16.81 -11.20
C ARG A 84 2.11 16.19 -9.95
N LEU A 85 1.34 15.84 -8.91
CA LEU A 85 1.89 15.48 -7.60
C LEU A 85 2.47 14.06 -7.51
N ALA A 86 2.29 13.21 -8.52
CA ALA A 86 2.97 11.90 -8.57
C ALA A 86 4.49 12.05 -8.78
N ALA A 87 4.95 13.01 -9.58
CA ALA A 87 6.38 13.15 -9.92
C ALA A 87 7.24 13.84 -8.84
N LYS A 88 6.67 14.74 -8.02
CA LYS A 88 7.49 15.57 -7.09
C LYS A 88 7.88 14.84 -5.80
N ARG A 89 7.15 13.78 -5.41
CA ARG A 89 7.49 12.97 -4.23
C ARG A 89 8.61 11.95 -4.55
N ILE A 90 8.77 11.58 -5.83
CA ILE A 90 9.88 10.75 -6.32
C ILE A 90 11.20 11.55 -6.26
N VAL A 91 11.20 12.82 -6.68
CA VAL A 91 12.41 13.67 -6.66
C VAL A 91 12.76 14.13 -5.24
N ALA A 92 11.78 14.48 -4.40
CA ALA A 92 12.04 14.89 -3.01
C ALA A 92 12.48 13.73 -2.09
N LYS A 93 12.18 12.46 -2.45
CA LYS A 93 12.60 11.27 -1.72
C LYS A 93 13.97 10.75 -2.19
N ALA A 94 14.35 11.03 -3.43
CA ALA A 94 15.70 10.77 -3.94
C ALA A 94 16.77 11.65 -3.27
N GLU A 95 16.42 12.85 -2.78
CA GLU A 95 17.35 13.76 -2.09
C GLU A 95 17.32 13.65 -0.55
N ALA A 96 16.39 12.88 0.03
CA ALA A 96 16.24 12.71 1.49
C ALA A 96 16.54 11.29 1.99
N SER A 97 17.05 10.40 1.12
CA SER A 97 17.36 9.01 1.44
C SER A 97 18.74 8.85 2.07
N ASP A 98 18.94 9.40 3.27
CA ASP A 98 20.14 9.06 4.06
C ASP A 98 19.86 8.76 5.54
N SER A 99 18.60 8.68 5.99
CA SER A 99 18.28 8.15 7.34
C SER A 99 16.78 7.93 7.57
N ARG A 100 16.22 6.80 7.09
CA ARG A 100 15.02 6.13 7.67
C ARG A 100 14.78 4.74 7.05
N PRO A 101 14.10 3.81 7.76
CA PRO A 101 14.00 2.39 7.38
C PRO A 101 13.22 2.17 6.07
N ALA A 102 13.71 1.24 5.25
CA ALA A 102 13.26 0.97 3.89
C ALA A 102 11.84 0.33 3.77
N ALA A 103 11.21 -0.09 4.87
CA ALA A 103 9.92 -0.80 4.85
C ALA A 103 8.70 0.12 4.55
N GLU A 104 8.72 1.39 4.99
CA GLU A 104 7.65 2.36 4.67
C GLU A 104 7.81 2.96 3.26
N ALA A 105 9.00 2.84 2.68
CA ALA A 105 9.31 3.47 1.41
C ALA A 105 8.75 2.69 0.21
N ALA A 106 8.71 1.35 0.28
CA ALA A 106 8.27 0.47 -0.79
C ALA A 106 6.74 0.36 -0.92
N VAL A 107 6.01 0.52 0.20
CA VAL A 107 4.52 0.54 0.20
C VAL A 107 4.00 1.82 -0.44
N SER A 108 4.71 2.93 -0.25
CA SER A 108 4.37 4.20 -0.93
C SER A 108 4.55 4.11 -2.45
N ASP A 109 5.57 3.41 -2.96
CA ASP A 109 5.88 3.36 -4.40
C ASP A 109 4.85 2.56 -5.22
N ARG A 110 4.17 1.57 -4.62
CA ARG A 110 3.17 0.74 -5.31
C ARG A 110 1.75 1.33 -5.29
N LEU A 111 1.49 2.28 -4.39
CA LEU A 111 0.18 2.95 -4.24
C LEU A 111 -0.01 4.15 -5.19
N PHE A 112 1.04 4.54 -5.94
CA PHE A 112 0.99 5.66 -6.89
C PHE A 112 0.74 5.27 -8.34
N ASP A 113 0.36 4.02 -8.62
CA ASP A 113 -0.09 3.63 -9.97
C ASP A 113 -1.55 4.06 -10.25
N SER A 114 -1.92 5.24 -9.74
CA SER A 114 -3.19 5.88 -10.03
C SER A 114 -3.13 6.51 -11.42
N ASN A 115 -3.42 5.69 -12.44
CA ASN A 115 -3.74 6.10 -13.81
C ASN A 115 -2.79 7.17 -14.41
N SER A 116 -1.49 6.85 -14.43
CA SER A 116 -0.43 7.60 -15.14
C SER A 116 -0.81 7.95 -16.58
N ASN A 117 -1.66 7.14 -17.22
CA ASN A 117 -2.16 7.38 -18.57
C ASN A 117 -2.77 8.77 -18.77
N LEU A 118 -3.54 9.34 -17.84
CA LEU A 118 -4.13 10.68 -18.00
C LEU A 118 -3.15 11.81 -17.65
N GLU A 119 -2.25 11.56 -16.70
CA GLU A 119 -1.21 12.52 -16.32
C GLU A 119 -0.16 12.63 -17.43
N ASP A 120 0.33 11.50 -17.93
CA ASP A 120 1.23 11.42 -19.09
C ASP A 120 0.56 12.00 -20.33
N LEU A 121 -0.72 11.66 -20.57
CA LEU A 121 -1.51 12.24 -21.67
C LEU A 121 -1.62 13.75 -21.59
N SER A 122 -1.85 14.28 -20.39
CA SER A 122 -1.91 15.70 -20.16
C SER A 122 -0.54 16.38 -20.27
N ASP A 123 0.53 15.75 -19.82
CA ASP A 123 1.88 16.31 -19.89
C ASP A 123 2.38 16.35 -21.35
N TRP A 124 2.21 15.27 -22.12
CA TRP A 124 2.58 15.30 -23.54
C TRP A 124 1.67 16.23 -24.34
N LEU A 125 0.37 16.26 -24.06
CA LEU A 125 -0.56 17.16 -24.76
C LEU A 125 -0.29 18.62 -24.42
N THR A 126 -0.01 18.98 -23.16
CA THR A 126 0.34 20.36 -22.79
C THR A 126 1.68 20.79 -23.37
N LYS A 127 2.68 19.90 -23.44
CA LYS A 127 3.95 20.18 -24.13
C LYS A 127 3.76 20.42 -25.63
N ILE A 128 2.90 19.64 -26.29
CA ILE A 128 2.55 19.87 -27.70
C ILE A 128 1.80 21.19 -27.86
N ILE A 129 0.81 21.49 -27.01
CA ILE A 129 0.02 22.74 -27.08
C ILE A 129 0.93 23.96 -26.87
N VAL A 130 1.83 23.93 -25.89
CA VAL A 130 2.78 25.02 -25.64
C VAL A 130 3.81 25.12 -26.78
N GLY A 131 4.34 23.99 -27.24
CA GLY A 131 5.32 23.94 -28.32
C GLY A 131 4.77 24.45 -29.65
N VAL A 132 3.61 23.95 -30.07
CA VAL A 132 2.90 24.42 -31.27
C VAL A 132 2.43 25.86 -31.08
N GLY A 133 1.96 26.22 -29.88
CA GLY A 133 1.56 27.58 -29.55
C GLY A 133 2.68 28.59 -29.74
N LEU A 134 3.91 28.29 -29.27
CA LEU A 134 5.08 29.14 -29.45
C LEU A 134 5.47 29.32 -30.92
N ILE A 135 5.43 28.23 -31.70
CA ILE A 135 5.77 28.26 -33.13
C ILE A 135 4.71 29.02 -33.93
N GLN A 136 3.44 28.90 -33.55
CA GLN A 136 2.31 29.51 -34.24
C GLN A 136 1.85 30.87 -33.65
N LEU A 137 2.62 31.51 -32.77
CA LEU A 137 2.23 32.79 -32.17
C LEU A 137 1.80 33.85 -33.20
N ASN A 138 2.54 33.95 -34.31
CA ASN A 138 2.21 34.89 -35.39
C ASN A 138 0.94 34.50 -36.16
N ALA A 139 0.64 33.21 -36.28
CA ALA A 139 -0.61 32.74 -36.88
C ALA A 139 -1.80 33.02 -35.94
N ILE A 140 -1.61 32.90 -34.62
CA ILE A 140 -2.64 33.22 -33.63
C ILE A 140 -3.01 34.70 -33.70
N THR A 141 -2.04 35.61 -33.77
CA THR A 141 -2.31 37.06 -33.89
C THR A 141 -2.98 37.41 -35.21
N ALA A 142 -2.56 36.80 -36.32
CA ALA A 142 -3.21 36.97 -37.63
C ALA A 142 -4.67 36.49 -37.61
N ASN A 143 -4.95 35.33 -37.02
CA ASN A 143 -6.31 34.79 -36.89
C ASN A 143 -7.18 35.62 -35.95
N LEU A 144 -6.62 36.20 -34.88
CA LEU A 144 -7.36 37.09 -33.99
C LEU A 144 -7.73 38.41 -34.69
N ASN A 145 -6.83 38.95 -35.51
CA ASN A 145 -7.13 40.13 -36.34
C ASN A 145 -8.19 39.82 -37.40
N ALA A 146 -8.12 38.65 -38.04
CA ALA A 146 -9.13 38.20 -39.00
C ALA A 146 -10.51 38.00 -38.33
N PHE A 147 -10.53 37.47 -37.11
CA PHE A 147 -11.75 37.35 -36.30
C PHE A 147 -12.36 38.72 -35.99
N GLY A 148 -11.55 39.69 -35.57
CA GLY A 148 -12.00 41.07 -35.36
C GLY A 148 -12.53 41.71 -36.65
N ALA A 149 -11.88 41.46 -37.79
CA ALA A 149 -12.33 41.93 -39.09
C ALA A 149 -13.68 41.32 -39.51
N GLN A 150 -13.92 40.03 -39.24
CA GLN A 150 -15.22 39.40 -39.48
C GLN A 150 -16.35 40.07 -38.67
N PHE A 151 -16.09 40.41 -37.41
CA PHE A 151 -17.06 41.16 -36.60
C PHE A 151 -17.30 42.57 -37.13
N GLN A 152 -16.25 43.24 -37.61
CA GLN A 152 -16.37 44.54 -38.27
C GLN A 152 -17.18 44.43 -39.57
N ASP A 153 -17.03 43.35 -40.33
CA ASP A 153 -17.79 43.12 -41.57
C ASP A 153 -19.27 42.78 -41.32
N MET A 154 -19.58 42.10 -40.22
CA MET A 154 -20.96 41.78 -39.81
C MET A 154 -21.70 42.99 -39.25
N PHE A 155 -21.00 43.90 -38.58
CA PHE A 155 -21.56 45.08 -37.93
C PHE A 155 -20.86 46.37 -38.38
N ARG A 156 -20.85 46.60 -39.71
CA ARG A 156 -20.08 47.66 -40.39
C ARG A 156 -20.28 49.06 -39.82
N ASP A 157 -21.50 49.35 -39.36
CA ASP A 157 -21.89 50.67 -38.90
C ASP A 157 -21.47 50.96 -37.44
N ILE A 158 -20.87 49.98 -36.76
CA ILE A 158 -20.47 50.09 -35.36
C ILE A 158 -18.95 50.25 -35.27
N ALA A 159 -18.51 51.44 -34.85
CA ALA A 159 -17.10 51.72 -34.65
C ALA A 159 -16.51 50.85 -33.52
N GLY A 160 -15.36 50.23 -33.78
CA GLY A 160 -14.62 49.48 -32.77
C GLY A 160 -15.19 48.10 -32.40
N VAL A 161 -16.25 47.62 -33.08
CA VAL A 161 -16.85 46.31 -32.81
C VAL A 161 -15.85 45.17 -32.97
N GLY A 162 -14.92 45.25 -33.94
CA GLY A 162 -13.86 44.26 -34.10
C GLY A 162 -12.91 44.19 -32.90
N LEU A 163 -12.54 45.34 -32.31
CA LEU A 163 -11.68 45.38 -31.12
C LEU A 163 -12.42 44.81 -29.90
N VAL A 164 -13.69 45.19 -29.71
CA VAL A 164 -14.52 44.66 -28.62
C VAL A 164 -14.73 43.16 -28.75
N ALA A 165 -14.87 42.64 -29.97
CA ALA A 165 -14.94 41.20 -30.24
C ALA A 165 -13.65 40.48 -29.81
N CYS A 166 -12.48 41.00 -30.18
CA CYS A 166 -11.19 40.42 -29.76
C CYS A 166 -11.00 40.46 -28.25
N LEU A 167 -11.30 41.59 -27.59
CA LEU A 167 -11.19 41.72 -26.13
C LEU A 167 -12.14 40.77 -25.41
N THR A 168 -13.39 40.67 -25.88
CA THR A 168 -14.39 39.76 -25.32
C THR A 168 -13.96 38.31 -25.49
N ALA A 169 -13.40 37.95 -26.64
CA ALA A 169 -12.91 36.62 -26.95
C ALA A 169 -11.76 36.18 -26.01
N VAL A 170 -10.73 37.01 -25.89
CA VAL A 170 -9.58 36.76 -25.01
C VAL A 170 -10.02 36.68 -23.54
N THR A 171 -10.89 37.59 -23.14
CA THR A 171 -11.39 37.66 -21.77
C THR A 171 -12.24 36.44 -21.40
N ALA A 172 -13.16 36.03 -22.28
CA ALA A 172 -13.99 34.85 -22.07
C ALA A 172 -13.14 33.57 -21.97
N PHE A 173 -12.15 33.41 -22.86
CA PHE A 173 -11.20 32.31 -22.80
C PHE A 173 -10.41 32.32 -21.48
N ALA A 174 -9.85 33.45 -21.08
CA ALA A 174 -9.03 33.57 -19.87
C ALA A 174 -9.84 33.29 -18.59
N VAL A 175 -11.09 33.76 -18.52
CA VAL A 175 -11.97 33.52 -17.36
C VAL A 175 -12.37 32.04 -17.30
N GLY A 176 -12.76 31.44 -18.43
CA GLY A 176 -13.08 30.02 -18.50
C GLY A 176 -11.87 29.15 -18.11
N PHE A 177 -10.69 29.49 -18.62
CA PHE A 177 -9.43 28.87 -18.26
C PHE A 177 -9.16 28.99 -16.77
N LEU A 178 -9.15 30.20 -16.20
CA LEU A 178 -8.81 30.42 -14.80
C LEU A 178 -9.80 29.73 -13.87
N TYR A 179 -11.09 29.78 -14.18
CA TYR A 179 -12.12 29.13 -13.36
C TYR A 179 -11.93 27.62 -13.32
N VAL A 180 -11.86 26.95 -14.47
CA VAL A 180 -11.73 25.49 -14.53
C VAL A 180 -10.34 25.04 -14.10
N TYR A 181 -9.29 25.83 -14.36
CA TYR A 181 -7.94 25.58 -13.84
C TYR A 181 -7.93 25.58 -12.31
N LEU A 182 -8.47 26.63 -11.68
CA LEU A 182 -8.50 26.70 -10.21
C LEU A 182 -9.40 25.62 -9.62
N LEU A 183 -10.54 25.35 -10.24
CA LEU A 183 -11.44 24.26 -9.85
C LEU A 183 -10.71 22.91 -9.92
N THR A 184 -10.10 22.57 -11.06
CA THR A 184 -9.39 21.30 -11.26
C THR A 184 -8.17 21.19 -10.35
N ARG A 185 -7.42 22.28 -10.17
CA ARG A 185 -6.22 22.31 -9.33
C ARG A 185 -6.54 22.17 -7.84
N THR A 186 -7.66 22.72 -7.39
CA THR A 186 -8.02 22.71 -5.96
C THR A 186 -8.97 21.57 -5.58
N GLU A 187 -10.01 21.29 -6.38
CA GLU A 187 -10.92 20.15 -6.22
C GLU A 187 -10.30 18.85 -6.69
N GLY A 188 -9.62 18.83 -7.83
CA GLY A 188 -8.91 17.63 -8.29
C GLY A 188 -7.83 17.22 -7.30
N LEU A 189 -7.05 18.17 -6.76
CA LEU A 189 -6.08 17.85 -5.71
C LEU A 189 -6.74 17.40 -4.41
N TYR A 190 -7.87 17.99 -4.01
CA TYR A 190 -8.55 17.56 -2.80
C TYR A 190 -9.22 16.20 -2.94
N LEU A 191 -9.95 15.96 -4.03
CA LEU A 191 -10.59 14.68 -4.32
C LEU A 191 -9.54 13.60 -4.53
N PHE A 192 -8.40 13.92 -5.16
CA PHE A 192 -7.26 13.01 -5.27
C PHE A 192 -6.58 12.78 -3.92
N THR A 193 -6.36 13.81 -3.12
CA THR A 193 -5.80 13.64 -1.76
C THR A 193 -6.80 12.95 -0.83
N GLN A 194 -8.11 13.09 -1.06
CA GLN A 194 -9.17 12.42 -0.32
C GLN A 194 -9.35 10.98 -0.81
N SER A 195 -9.16 10.69 -2.08
CA SER A 195 -9.15 9.32 -2.61
C SER A 195 -7.87 8.60 -2.21
N VAL A 196 -6.72 9.29 -2.21
CA VAL A 196 -5.45 8.78 -1.67
C VAL A 196 -5.56 8.63 -0.17
N ARG A 197 -6.12 9.58 0.59
CA ARG A 197 -6.35 9.40 2.04
C ARG A 197 -7.47 8.42 2.37
N ALA A 198 -8.43 8.21 1.49
CA ALA A 198 -9.47 7.19 1.65
C ALA A 198 -8.96 5.82 1.20
N ALA A 199 -8.00 5.76 0.28
CA ALA A 199 -7.21 4.56 -0.06
C ALA A 199 -6.22 4.27 1.06
N GLU A 200 -5.40 5.22 1.50
CA GLU A 200 -4.56 5.16 2.71
C GLU A 200 -5.39 4.92 3.97
N ARG A 201 -6.66 5.34 4.14
CA ARG A 201 -7.50 4.88 5.27
C ARG A 201 -8.17 3.52 5.02
N ARG A 202 -8.37 3.15 3.75
CA ARG A 202 -8.77 1.81 3.30
C ARG A 202 -7.59 0.84 3.19
N ASP A 203 -6.35 1.29 3.43
CA ASP A 203 -5.11 0.52 3.32
C ASP A 203 -4.28 0.65 4.60
N GLU A 204 -4.05 1.81 5.21
CA GLU A 204 -3.53 1.90 6.59
C GLU A 204 -4.57 1.39 7.61
N GLY A 205 -5.88 1.60 7.42
CA GLY A 205 -6.90 0.99 8.29
C GLY A 205 -7.19 -0.49 8.02
N PHE A 206 -6.67 -1.05 6.92
CA PHE A 206 -7.07 -2.36 6.38
C PHE A 206 -5.88 -3.30 6.18
N PHE A 207 -4.75 -2.76 5.75
CA PHE A 207 -3.40 -3.33 5.78
C PHE A 207 -2.58 -2.89 7.00
N ALA A 208 -2.77 -1.78 7.73
CA ALA A 208 -2.09 -1.67 9.04
C ALA A 208 -2.80 -2.56 10.07
N ASP A 209 -4.11 -2.53 10.26
CA ASP A 209 -4.80 -3.55 11.09
C ASP A 209 -4.71 -4.98 10.50
N GLY A 210 -4.55 -5.10 9.17
CA GLY A 210 -4.34 -6.34 8.41
C GLY A 210 -2.96 -6.97 8.56
N ILE A 211 -1.92 -6.16 8.39
CA ILE A 211 -0.51 -6.56 8.36
C ILE A 211 0.10 -6.48 9.76
N GLN A 212 -0.24 -5.46 10.57
CA GLN A 212 0.29 -5.28 11.92
C GLN A 212 -0.10 -6.43 12.86
N TYR A 213 -1.20 -7.14 12.59
CA TYR A 213 -1.59 -8.36 13.32
C TYR A 213 -1.09 -9.67 12.70
N SER A 214 -0.33 -9.61 11.61
CA SER A 214 0.02 -10.79 10.81
C SER A 214 1.52 -11.02 10.65
N GLY A 215 2.36 -10.10 11.14
CA GLY A 215 3.80 -10.37 11.34
C GLY A 215 4.07 -11.27 12.56
N ASP A 216 3.10 -11.35 13.47
CA ASP A 216 3.26 -11.90 14.82
C ASP A 216 2.99 -13.40 14.93
N ILE A 217 2.87 -14.19 13.86
CA ILE A 217 2.77 -15.67 13.98
C ILE A 217 4.17 -16.32 13.99
N PHE A 218 5.11 -15.75 13.22
CA PHE A 218 6.48 -16.27 13.08
C PHE A 218 7.54 -15.36 13.72
N ALA A 219 7.17 -14.15 14.13
CA ALA A 219 8.00 -13.27 14.97
C ALA A 219 7.75 -13.47 16.47
N THR A 220 6.68 -14.17 16.85
CA THR A 220 6.39 -14.53 18.23
C THR A 220 7.22 -15.74 18.68
N PRO A 221 7.74 -15.74 19.93
CA PRO A 221 8.26 -16.94 20.55
C PRO A 221 7.26 -18.10 20.43
N ILE A 222 7.73 -19.34 20.29
CA ILE A 222 6.89 -20.55 20.12
C ILE A 222 5.74 -20.62 21.15
N GLU A 223 5.95 -20.11 22.37
CA GLU A 223 4.99 -20.01 23.47
C GLU A 223 3.80 -19.06 23.19
N LYS A 224 3.91 -18.19 22.18
CA LYS A 224 2.91 -17.22 21.72
C LYS A 224 2.56 -17.38 20.24
N LEU A 225 2.76 -18.56 19.66
CA LEU A 225 2.01 -18.94 18.46
C LEU A 225 0.56 -18.59 18.76
N PRO A 226 -0.03 -17.60 18.08
CA PRO A 226 -1.27 -17.05 18.54
C PRO A 226 -2.30 -18.16 18.52
N ASP A 227 -2.94 -18.39 19.67
CA ASP A 227 -4.38 -18.51 19.60
C ASP A 227 -4.82 -17.40 18.65
N LEU A 228 -5.37 -17.74 17.49
CA LEU A 228 -6.21 -16.82 16.74
C LEU A 228 -7.49 -16.53 17.57
N GLU A 229 -7.36 -16.34 18.89
CA GLU A 229 -8.30 -15.69 19.78
C GLU A 229 -8.39 -14.24 19.32
N THR A 230 -9.18 -14.10 18.25
CA THR A 230 -10.18 -13.07 18.08
C THR A 230 -9.74 -11.71 18.61
N THR A 231 -8.86 -11.05 17.86
CA THR A 231 -9.17 -9.65 17.55
C THR A 231 -10.51 -9.68 16.83
N GLY A 232 -11.61 -9.66 17.61
CA GLY A 232 -12.95 -9.91 17.08
C GLY A 232 -13.21 -9.05 15.86
N LEU A 233 -14.01 -9.58 14.92
CA LEU A 233 -14.27 -8.99 13.60
C LEU A 233 -14.30 -7.46 13.64
N THR A 234 -13.39 -6.82 12.89
CA THR A 234 -13.39 -5.37 12.75
C THR A 234 -14.64 -4.91 11.98
N SER A 235 -14.93 -3.61 12.02
CA SER A 235 -15.99 -3.05 11.18
C SER A 235 -15.71 -3.21 9.68
N ALA A 236 -14.44 -3.36 9.29
CA ALA A 236 -14.04 -3.65 7.92
C ALA A 236 -14.31 -5.11 7.56
N ASP A 237 -13.96 -6.06 8.44
CA ASP A 237 -14.21 -7.48 8.23
C ASP A 237 -15.71 -7.76 8.03
N ARG A 238 -16.57 -7.18 8.87
CA ARG A 238 -18.03 -7.35 8.75
C ARG A 238 -18.57 -6.87 7.40
N ARG A 239 -18.14 -5.68 6.95
CA ARG A 239 -18.55 -5.16 5.62
C ARG A 239 -18.08 -6.05 4.47
N LEU A 240 -16.92 -6.68 4.61
CA LEU A 240 -16.37 -7.56 3.60
C LEU A 240 -17.11 -8.90 3.55
N LEU A 241 -17.44 -9.45 4.72
CA LEU A 241 -18.22 -10.67 4.86
C LEU A 241 -19.67 -10.46 4.35
N ASP A 242 -20.27 -9.30 4.63
CA ASP A 242 -21.63 -8.93 4.19
C ASP A 242 -21.77 -8.85 2.66
N ARG A 243 -20.70 -8.53 1.92
CA ARG A 243 -20.75 -8.47 0.45
C ARG A 243 -20.88 -9.85 -0.20
N GLY A 244 -20.61 -10.93 0.54
CA GLY A 244 -20.62 -12.29 0.03
C GLY A 244 -19.49 -12.57 -0.97
N ARG A 245 -19.22 -13.86 -1.21
CA ARG A 245 -18.15 -14.32 -2.11
C ARG A 245 -18.37 -13.89 -3.56
N ASP A 246 -19.63 -13.71 -3.97
CA ASP A 246 -20.01 -13.40 -5.36
C ASP A 246 -19.57 -12.00 -5.81
N ALA A 247 -19.22 -11.12 -4.87
CA ALA A 247 -18.73 -9.77 -5.15
C ALA A 247 -17.20 -9.69 -5.31
N LEU A 248 -16.46 -10.80 -5.10
CA LEU A 248 -15.00 -10.82 -5.12
C LEU A 248 -14.49 -11.03 -6.56
N ALA A 249 -13.71 -10.08 -7.08
CA ALA A 249 -13.22 -10.12 -8.45
C ALA A 249 -11.70 -10.32 -8.53
N THR A 250 -10.93 -9.60 -7.71
CA THR A 250 -9.47 -9.56 -7.80
C THR A 250 -8.78 -10.50 -6.80
N ALA A 251 -7.48 -10.76 -6.99
CA ALA A 251 -6.72 -11.59 -6.04
C ALA A 251 -6.68 -10.95 -4.64
N GLU A 252 -6.62 -9.62 -4.58
CA GLU A 252 -6.63 -8.82 -3.36
C GLU A 252 -7.98 -8.92 -2.63
N ASP A 253 -9.10 -8.92 -3.37
CA ASP A 253 -10.43 -9.14 -2.78
C ASP A 253 -10.50 -10.49 -2.06
N TYR A 254 -9.97 -11.54 -2.70
CA TYR A 254 -9.91 -12.88 -2.11
C TYR A 254 -8.94 -12.95 -0.93
N ALA A 255 -7.78 -12.28 -1.01
CA ALA A 255 -6.81 -12.23 0.08
C ALA A 255 -7.39 -11.53 1.33
N ALA A 256 -8.06 -10.40 1.14
CA ALA A 256 -8.72 -9.70 2.23
C ALA A 256 -9.86 -10.54 2.83
N TRP A 257 -10.65 -11.21 1.99
CA TRP A 257 -11.75 -12.05 2.46
C TRP A 257 -11.22 -13.28 3.20
N ALA A 258 -10.09 -13.84 2.77
CA ALA A 258 -9.40 -14.91 3.47
C ALA A 258 -8.97 -14.50 4.88
N LEU A 259 -8.40 -13.30 5.04
CA LEU A 259 -8.02 -12.76 6.34
C LEU A 259 -9.24 -12.53 7.26
N ALA A 260 -10.31 -11.93 6.73
CA ALA A 260 -11.54 -11.73 7.50
C ALA A 260 -12.15 -13.06 7.95
N LYS A 261 -12.15 -14.08 7.09
CA LYS A 261 -12.60 -15.43 7.42
C LYS A 261 -11.73 -16.13 8.46
N ALA A 262 -10.41 -15.94 8.39
CA ALA A 262 -9.50 -16.46 9.41
C ALA A 262 -9.80 -15.87 10.79
N ARG A 263 -10.07 -14.55 10.87
CA ARG A 263 -10.46 -13.87 12.12
C ARG A 263 -11.85 -14.25 12.64
N GLU A 264 -12.77 -14.60 11.73
CA GLU A 264 -14.07 -15.18 12.08
C GLU A 264 -13.92 -16.59 12.69
N GLY A 265 -12.77 -17.24 12.50
CA GLY A 265 -12.52 -18.64 12.86
C GLY A 265 -12.91 -19.64 11.76
N ASP A 266 -13.42 -19.17 10.62
CA ASP A 266 -13.74 -20.00 9.45
C ASP A 266 -12.49 -20.24 8.59
N LEU A 267 -11.58 -21.06 9.12
CA LEU A 267 -10.31 -21.40 8.48
C LEU A 267 -10.49 -22.14 7.14
N THR A 268 -11.60 -22.85 6.96
CA THR A 268 -11.89 -23.59 5.73
C THR A 268 -12.19 -22.63 4.58
N SER A 269 -13.05 -21.64 4.82
CA SER A 269 -13.32 -20.58 3.84
C SER A 269 -12.08 -19.72 3.60
N ALA A 270 -11.29 -19.44 4.65
CA ALA A 270 -10.04 -18.71 4.53
C ALA A 270 -9.05 -19.41 3.58
N GLU A 271 -8.83 -20.72 3.75
CA GLU A 271 -7.97 -21.51 2.85
C GLU A 271 -8.48 -21.46 1.41
N ALA A 272 -9.78 -21.66 1.19
CA ALA A 272 -10.36 -21.64 -0.16
C ALA A 272 -10.15 -20.29 -0.86
N ALA A 273 -10.22 -19.20 -0.10
CA ALA A 273 -10.00 -17.85 -0.61
C ALA A 273 -8.53 -17.55 -0.89
N TRP A 274 -7.60 -18.03 -0.05
CA TRP A 274 -6.17 -17.94 -0.36
C TRP A 274 -5.81 -18.69 -1.65
N LEU A 275 -6.36 -19.88 -1.85
CA LEU A 275 -6.19 -20.62 -3.10
C LEU A 275 -6.75 -19.86 -4.30
N ALA A 276 -7.90 -19.19 -4.12
CA ALA A 276 -8.49 -18.34 -5.16
C ALA A 276 -7.62 -17.11 -5.49
N ALA A 277 -6.99 -16.48 -4.49
CA ALA A 277 -6.04 -15.39 -4.68
C ALA A 277 -4.79 -15.85 -5.46
N ILE A 278 -4.18 -16.97 -5.05
CA ILE A 278 -3.02 -17.58 -5.71
C ILE A 278 -3.29 -17.91 -7.19
N SER A 279 -4.52 -18.31 -7.52
CA SER A 279 -4.90 -18.62 -8.91
C SER A 279 -5.07 -17.40 -9.81
N ARG A 280 -5.24 -16.21 -9.23
CA ARG A 280 -5.62 -14.98 -9.96
C ARG A 280 -4.47 -14.00 -10.15
N ASP A 281 -3.50 -14.03 -9.25
CA ASP A 281 -2.33 -13.18 -9.32
C ASP A 281 -1.07 -14.04 -9.35
N THR A 282 -0.26 -13.84 -10.38
CA THR A 282 0.97 -14.57 -10.62
C THR A 282 2.18 -13.95 -9.94
N GLU A 283 2.12 -12.66 -9.60
CA GLU A 283 3.23 -11.87 -9.06
C GLU A 283 3.37 -12.05 -7.55
N ASN A 284 2.28 -11.97 -6.78
CA ASN A 284 2.35 -12.06 -5.30
C ASN A 284 2.13 -13.48 -4.75
N ARG A 285 2.31 -14.52 -5.58
CA ARG A 285 2.03 -15.91 -5.18
C ARG A 285 2.83 -16.38 -3.98
N SER A 286 4.09 -15.98 -3.87
CA SER A 286 4.96 -16.31 -2.73
C SER A 286 4.39 -15.78 -1.41
N ILE A 287 3.88 -14.53 -1.41
CA ILE A 287 3.25 -13.90 -0.26
C ILE A 287 1.95 -14.63 0.12
N TYR A 288 1.10 -14.94 -0.86
CA TYR A 288 -0.15 -15.66 -0.57
C TYR A 288 0.09 -17.09 -0.11
N ARG A 289 1.15 -17.74 -0.59
CA ARG A 289 1.57 -19.07 -0.14
C ARG A 289 2.05 -19.05 1.31
N ARG A 290 2.75 -17.98 1.73
CA ARG A 290 3.10 -17.74 3.13
C ARG A 290 1.86 -17.72 4.03
N ARG A 291 0.84 -16.95 3.64
CA ARG A 291 -0.42 -16.84 4.39
C ARG A 291 -1.24 -18.13 4.39
N LEU A 292 -1.28 -18.83 3.26
CA LEU A 292 -1.89 -20.15 3.18
C LEU A 292 -1.23 -21.13 4.14
N ALA A 293 0.10 -21.05 4.31
CA ALA A 293 0.82 -21.90 5.24
C ALA A 293 0.42 -21.64 6.70
N GLU A 294 0.25 -20.38 7.11
CA GLU A 294 -0.24 -20.01 8.45
C GLU A 294 -1.60 -20.66 8.74
N ILE A 295 -2.57 -20.52 7.82
CA ILE A 295 -3.90 -21.11 7.97
C ILE A 295 -3.82 -22.62 8.12
N ARG A 296 -3.01 -23.30 7.31
CA ARG A 296 -2.85 -24.75 7.37
C ARG A 296 -2.13 -25.19 8.65
N PHE A 297 -1.17 -24.41 9.13
CA PHE A 297 -0.46 -24.72 10.36
C PHE A 297 -1.42 -24.67 11.56
N VAL A 298 -2.24 -23.62 11.64
CA VAL A 298 -3.29 -23.47 12.67
C VAL A 298 -4.31 -24.60 12.61
N GLN A 299 -4.66 -25.08 11.40
CA GLN A 299 -5.51 -26.27 11.23
C GLN A 299 -4.81 -27.59 11.60
N SER A 300 -3.64 -27.55 12.24
CA SER A 300 -2.82 -28.72 12.60
C SER A 300 -2.42 -29.57 11.38
N ARG A 301 -2.18 -28.93 10.23
CA ARG A 301 -1.74 -29.57 8.97
C ARG A 301 -0.32 -29.12 8.58
N PRO A 302 0.72 -29.42 9.39
CA PRO A 302 2.07 -28.92 9.18
C PRO A 302 2.70 -29.38 7.86
N ARG A 303 2.36 -30.58 7.36
CA ARG A 303 2.83 -31.08 6.06
C ARG A 303 2.39 -30.17 4.90
N GLU A 304 1.14 -29.74 4.93
CA GLU A 304 0.56 -28.93 3.86
C GLU A 304 0.94 -27.45 3.99
N ALA A 305 1.16 -26.99 5.21
CA ALA A 305 1.74 -25.69 5.50
C ALA A 305 3.17 -25.60 4.96
N PHE A 306 4.01 -26.59 5.30
CA PHE A 306 5.38 -26.67 4.82
C PHE A 306 5.48 -26.75 3.30
N ALA A 307 4.61 -27.55 2.66
CA ALA A 307 4.53 -27.61 1.20
C ALA A 307 4.18 -26.24 0.58
N ALA A 308 3.25 -25.49 1.17
CA ALA A 308 2.92 -24.15 0.70
C ALA A 308 4.12 -23.19 0.82
N LEU A 309 4.88 -23.26 1.91
CA LEU A 309 6.10 -22.46 2.05
C LEU A 309 7.18 -22.86 1.02
N LYS A 310 7.39 -24.15 0.76
CA LYS A 310 8.33 -24.59 -0.29
C LYS A 310 7.93 -24.09 -1.67
N ASP A 311 6.65 -24.13 -2.00
CA ASP A 311 6.14 -23.52 -3.23
C ASP A 311 6.45 -22.01 -3.26
N GLY A 312 6.23 -21.32 -2.14
CA GLY A 312 6.54 -19.89 -2.01
C GLY A 312 8.04 -19.59 -2.20
N ILE A 313 8.93 -20.37 -1.58
CA ILE A 313 10.40 -20.23 -1.69
C ILE A 313 10.85 -20.36 -3.15
N ASN A 314 10.23 -21.27 -3.91
CA ASN A 314 10.53 -21.46 -5.33
C ASN A 314 10.01 -20.34 -6.22
N LEU A 315 8.99 -19.60 -5.77
CA LEU A 315 8.36 -18.50 -6.49
C LEU A 315 8.92 -17.12 -6.12
N ALA A 316 9.61 -17.00 -4.99
CA ALA A 316 10.17 -15.75 -4.51
C ALA A 316 11.14 -15.14 -5.53
N THR A 317 10.96 -13.85 -5.84
CA THR A 317 11.70 -13.16 -6.90
C THR A 317 12.95 -12.45 -6.39
N ASN A 318 13.06 -12.25 -5.08
CA ASN A 318 14.19 -11.61 -4.43
C ASN A 318 14.70 -12.45 -3.24
N GLY A 319 15.97 -12.26 -2.90
CA GLY A 319 16.64 -13.03 -1.84
C GLY A 319 16.02 -12.81 -0.46
N GLU A 320 15.63 -11.57 -0.15
CA GLU A 320 15.08 -11.22 1.16
C GLU A 320 13.76 -11.95 1.47
N GLU A 321 12.85 -11.96 0.51
CA GLU A 321 11.58 -12.67 0.60
C GLU A 321 11.79 -14.18 0.70
N LYS A 322 12.71 -14.72 -0.10
CA LYS A 322 13.06 -16.13 -0.08
C LYS A 322 13.57 -16.55 1.29
N GLU A 323 14.47 -15.77 1.89
CA GLU A 323 15.01 -16.05 3.21
C GLU A 323 13.93 -15.93 4.31
N ALA A 324 13.00 -14.97 4.21
CA ALA A 324 11.89 -14.87 5.15
C ALA A 324 10.98 -16.11 5.10
N LEU A 325 10.67 -16.62 3.90
CA LEU A 325 9.90 -17.86 3.73
C LEU A 325 10.67 -19.09 4.24
N MET A 326 11.99 -19.14 4.03
CA MET A 326 12.85 -20.20 4.56
C MET A 326 12.86 -20.21 6.09
N ARG A 327 12.87 -19.03 6.72
CA ARG A 327 12.78 -18.88 8.17
C ARG A 327 11.46 -19.44 8.72
N ASP A 328 10.34 -19.10 8.11
CA ASP A 328 9.04 -19.65 8.55
C ASP A 328 8.97 -21.16 8.30
N ALA A 329 9.56 -21.62 7.19
CA ALA A 329 9.61 -23.04 6.84
C ALA A 329 10.46 -23.84 7.83
N LEU A 330 11.54 -23.25 8.37
CA LEU A 330 12.38 -23.86 9.40
C LEU A 330 11.56 -24.18 10.65
N LEU A 331 10.79 -23.22 11.15
CA LEU A 331 9.94 -23.45 12.32
C LEU A 331 8.91 -24.56 12.04
N ILE A 332 8.18 -24.48 10.92
CA ILE A 332 7.16 -25.48 10.58
C ILE A 332 7.77 -26.87 10.36
N ALA A 333 9.01 -26.96 9.86
CA ALA A 333 9.70 -28.23 9.64
C ALA A 333 9.86 -29.02 10.94
N LEU A 334 10.04 -28.36 12.09
CA LEU A 334 10.14 -29.02 13.40
C LEU A 334 8.86 -29.78 13.78
N TYR A 335 7.70 -29.42 13.21
CA TYR A 335 6.41 -30.08 13.47
C TYR A 335 6.08 -31.17 12.43
N LEU A 336 6.98 -31.43 11.48
CA LEU A 336 6.81 -32.53 10.55
C LEU A 336 7.23 -33.85 11.20
N PRO A 337 6.59 -34.97 10.84
CA PRO A 337 6.98 -36.26 11.37
C PRO A 337 8.45 -36.61 11.05
N PRO A 338 9.20 -37.17 12.02
CA PRO A 338 10.56 -37.64 11.78
C PRO A 338 10.58 -38.81 10.78
N PRO A 339 11.65 -38.97 9.98
CA PRO A 339 12.88 -38.19 10.02
C PRO A 339 12.81 -36.89 9.19
N GLN A 340 11.74 -36.69 8.41
CA GLN A 340 11.68 -35.59 7.44
C GLN A 340 11.79 -34.21 8.10
N GLY A 341 11.18 -34.04 9.27
CA GLY A 341 11.15 -32.75 9.97
C GLY A 341 12.52 -32.19 10.29
N PHE A 342 13.32 -32.89 11.09
CA PHE A 342 14.66 -32.43 11.41
C PHE A 342 15.62 -32.42 10.19
N ILE A 343 15.41 -33.28 9.18
CA ILE A 343 16.22 -33.24 7.95
C ILE A 343 16.00 -31.90 7.22
N GLU A 344 14.74 -31.51 7.01
CA GLU A 344 14.40 -30.26 6.35
C GLU A 344 14.78 -29.04 7.22
N ALA A 345 14.56 -29.11 8.53
CA ALA A 345 14.93 -28.04 9.46
C ALA A 345 16.44 -27.79 9.47
N LYS A 346 17.28 -28.83 9.58
CA LYS A 346 18.74 -28.67 9.54
C LYS A 346 19.22 -28.06 8.21
N ALA A 347 18.63 -28.47 7.09
CA ALA A 347 18.97 -27.92 5.77
C ALA A 347 18.60 -26.44 5.64
N LEU A 348 17.39 -26.05 6.10
CA LEU A 348 16.93 -24.66 6.09
C LEU A 348 17.76 -23.79 7.03
N ALA A 349 18.06 -24.27 8.24
CA ALA A 349 18.91 -23.56 9.19
C ALA A 349 20.31 -23.31 8.62
N ALA A 350 20.95 -24.31 8.04
CA ALA A 350 22.28 -24.15 7.43
C ALA A 350 22.27 -23.10 6.30
N ALA A 351 21.22 -23.09 5.46
CA ALA A 351 21.10 -22.12 4.39
C ALA A 351 20.82 -20.69 4.91
N LEU A 352 20.03 -20.54 5.98
CA LEU A 352 19.77 -19.25 6.62
C LEU A 352 21.03 -18.70 7.31
N LEU A 353 21.75 -19.53 8.07
CA LEU A 353 22.96 -19.10 8.78
C LEU A 353 24.12 -18.74 7.84
N ALA A 354 24.09 -19.22 6.59
CA ALA A 354 25.01 -18.78 5.54
C ALA A 354 24.66 -17.38 4.98
N SER A 355 23.45 -16.88 5.21
CA SER A 355 23.04 -15.53 4.83
C SER A 355 23.55 -14.49 5.84
N PRO A 356 24.13 -13.36 5.39
CA PRO A 356 24.52 -12.26 6.27
C PRO A 356 23.36 -11.69 7.09
N LYS A 357 22.11 -11.85 6.62
CA LYS A 357 20.93 -11.33 7.33
C LYS A 357 20.58 -12.16 8.56
N PHE A 358 20.83 -13.47 8.51
CA PHE A 358 20.41 -14.42 9.55
C PHE A 358 21.57 -15.09 10.27
N SER A 359 22.83 -14.75 9.93
CA SER A 359 24.02 -15.29 10.58
C SER A 359 24.13 -14.97 12.07
N ASP A 360 23.50 -13.88 12.52
CA ASP A 360 23.42 -13.47 13.93
C ASP A 360 22.00 -13.60 14.49
N ASP A 361 21.21 -14.57 14.01
CA ASP A 361 19.84 -14.77 14.46
C ASP A 361 19.71 -15.89 15.50
N ALA A 362 19.42 -15.50 16.75
CA ALA A 362 19.31 -16.44 17.87
C ALA A 362 18.18 -17.47 17.69
N MET A 363 17.08 -17.14 16.99
CA MET A 363 15.99 -18.10 16.77
C MET A 363 16.35 -19.15 15.73
N VAL A 364 17.08 -18.78 14.68
CA VAL A 364 17.57 -19.75 13.69
C VAL A 364 18.50 -20.75 14.37
N HIS A 365 19.39 -20.27 15.25
CA HIS A 365 20.23 -21.16 16.07
C HIS A 365 19.43 -22.03 17.03
N LEU A 366 18.39 -21.48 17.69
CA LEU A 366 17.54 -22.25 18.59
C LEU A 366 16.80 -23.37 17.86
N TRP A 367 16.18 -23.08 16.71
CA TRP A 367 15.47 -24.08 15.92
C TRP A 367 16.41 -25.10 15.28
N ALA A 368 17.65 -24.71 14.95
CA ALA A 368 18.69 -25.66 14.54
C ALA A 368 19.05 -26.63 15.68
N ALA A 369 19.23 -26.12 16.89
CA ALA A 369 19.47 -26.95 18.08
C ALA A 369 18.29 -27.90 18.35
N ALA A 370 17.05 -27.40 18.24
CA ALA A 370 15.83 -28.21 18.38
C ALA A 370 15.79 -29.36 17.34
N ALA A 371 16.09 -29.08 16.07
CA ALA A 371 16.17 -30.12 15.03
C ALA A 371 17.21 -31.20 15.36
N ILE A 372 18.37 -30.80 15.89
CA ILE A 372 19.42 -31.74 16.33
C ILE A 372 18.95 -32.56 17.55
N GLY A 373 18.23 -31.94 18.48
CA GLY A 373 17.62 -32.63 19.61
C GLY A 373 16.57 -33.66 19.20
N GLN A 374 15.69 -33.33 18.24
CA GLN A 374 14.74 -34.29 17.64
C GLN A 374 15.47 -35.47 16.99
N GLN A 375 16.56 -35.20 16.26
CA GLN A 375 17.40 -36.23 15.66
C GLN A 375 18.02 -37.15 16.73
N ALA A 376 18.54 -36.56 17.82
CA ALA A 376 19.09 -37.30 18.94
C ALA A 376 18.04 -38.14 19.66
N GLN A 377 16.81 -37.62 19.83
CA GLN A 377 15.70 -38.35 20.43
C GLN A 377 15.31 -39.56 19.57
N GLN A 378 15.23 -39.41 18.25
CA GLN A 378 14.97 -40.54 17.35
C GLN A 378 16.08 -41.59 17.46
N LEU A 379 17.34 -41.18 17.53
CA LEU A 379 18.48 -42.08 17.66
C LEU A 379 18.48 -42.83 19.01
N ARG A 380 18.16 -42.15 20.13
CA ARG A 380 18.01 -42.78 21.45
C ARG A 380 16.90 -43.84 21.45
N ASN A 381 15.81 -43.56 20.74
CA ASN A 381 14.67 -44.47 20.63
C ASN A 381 14.91 -45.63 19.66
N ALA A 382 15.94 -45.56 18.80
CA ALA A 382 16.26 -46.61 17.85
C ALA A 382 16.97 -47.81 18.55
N PRO A 383 16.63 -49.06 18.19
CA PRO A 383 17.33 -50.23 18.73
C PRO A 383 18.82 -50.21 18.37
N GLY A 384 19.69 -50.06 19.38
CA GLY A 384 21.13 -50.01 19.18
C GLY A 384 21.72 -48.62 18.91
N GLY A 385 21.01 -47.53 19.27
CA GLY A 385 21.51 -46.16 19.15
C GLY A 385 22.94 -46.00 19.68
N ALA A 386 23.88 -45.65 18.80
CA ALA A 386 25.29 -45.55 19.14
C ALA A 386 25.55 -44.32 20.01
N THR A 387 26.26 -44.51 21.12
CA THR A 387 26.62 -43.43 22.05
C THR A 387 27.53 -42.38 21.41
N ALA A 388 28.33 -42.77 20.41
CA ALA A 388 29.21 -41.86 19.67
C ALA A 388 28.41 -40.84 18.85
N ASP A 389 27.42 -41.31 18.10
CA ASP A 389 26.54 -40.47 17.27
C ASP A 389 25.72 -39.48 18.13
N LEU A 390 25.29 -39.90 19.33
CA LEU A 390 24.65 -39.00 20.30
C LEU A 390 25.61 -37.93 20.83
N GLY A 391 26.89 -38.27 21.04
CA GLY A 391 27.93 -37.32 21.44
C GLY A 391 28.19 -36.26 20.37
N GLU A 392 28.24 -36.66 19.09
CA GLU A 392 28.40 -35.74 17.97
C GLU A 392 27.21 -34.78 17.84
N LEU A 393 25.97 -35.28 17.95
CA LEU A 393 24.77 -34.45 17.94
C LEU A 393 24.73 -33.48 19.13
N ARG A 394 25.12 -33.93 20.33
CA ARG A 394 25.25 -33.04 21.50
C ARG A 394 26.21 -31.90 21.22
N ASP A 395 27.39 -32.19 20.68
CA ASP A 395 28.41 -31.18 20.40
C ASP A 395 27.98 -30.22 19.28
N GLU A 396 27.21 -30.70 18.30
CA GLU A 396 26.59 -29.86 17.28
C GLU A 396 25.56 -28.89 17.89
N ALA A 397 24.66 -29.39 18.74
CA ALA A 397 23.67 -28.55 19.43
C ALA A 397 24.31 -27.52 20.38
N LEU A 398 25.37 -27.90 21.10
CA LEU A 398 26.12 -27.00 21.98
C LEU A 398 26.75 -25.82 21.22
N LYS A 399 27.19 -26.01 19.97
CA LYS A 399 27.70 -24.91 19.13
C LYS A 399 26.62 -23.87 18.86
N HIS A 400 25.39 -24.30 18.56
CA HIS A 400 24.28 -23.37 18.38
C HIS A 400 23.90 -22.67 19.68
N ILE A 401 23.90 -23.37 20.82
CA ILE A 401 23.65 -22.76 22.13
C ILE A 401 24.71 -21.70 22.47
N ALA A 402 25.97 -21.95 22.15
CA ALA A 402 27.04 -20.97 22.33
C ALA A 402 26.80 -19.69 21.49
N GLU A 403 26.36 -19.84 20.24
CA GLU A 403 25.98 -18.69 19.40
C GLU A 403 24.76 -17.94 19.95
N ILE A 404 23.73 -18.63 20.43
CA ILE A 404 22.58 -18.00 21.09
C ILE A 404 23.05 -17.12 22.25
N ARG A 405 23.96 -17.61 23.10
CA ARG A 405 24.51 -16.83 24.23
C ARG A 405 25.35 -15.65 23.79
N ARG A 406 26.10 -15.78 22.68
CA ARG A 406 26.87 -14.68 22.11
C ARG A 406 25.95 -13.57 21.58
N ILE A 407 24.89 -13.95 20.87
CA ILE A 407 23.92 -13.03 20.27
C ILE A 407 23.00 -12.42 21.33
N GLU A 408 22.59 -13.21 22.32
CA GLU A 408 21.67 -12.84 23.39
C GLU A 408 22.30 -13.11 24.77
N PRO A 409 23.19 -12.21 25.26
CA PRO A 409 23.90 -12.43 26.52
C PRO A 409 23.01 -12.38 27.76
N SER A 410 21.85 -11.73 27.66
CA SER A 410 20.89 -11.67 28.77
C SER A 410 20.20 -13.01 28.95
N ALA A 411 20.20 -13.55 30.16
CA ALA A 411 19.49 -14.80 30.46
C ALA A 411 17.98 -14.70 30.23
N ASP A 412 17.40 -13.50 30.35
CA ASP A 412 15.95 -13.26 30.23
C ASP A 412 15.49 -12.97 28.79
N GLY A 413 16.40 -13.04 27.82
CA GLY A 413 16.00 -12.84 26.43
C GLY A 413 15.08 -13.96 25.91
N PRO A 414 14.41 -13.73 24.77
CA PRO A 414 13.41 -14.65 24.23
C PRO A 414 14.00 -15.99 23.83
N ALA A 415 15.18 -16.03 23.20
CA ALA A 415 15.82 -17.27 22.80
C ALA A 415 16.26 -18.08 24.00
N ARG A 416 16.84 -17.40 24.98
CA ARG A 416 17.36 -18.02 26.21
C ARG A 416 16.23 -18.58 27.07
N THR A 417 15.10 -17.89 27.12
CA THR A 417 13.89 -18.35 27.81
C THR A 417 13.30 -19.58 27.13
N LEU A 418 13.09 -19.53 25.82
CA LEU A 418 12.55 -20.65 25.07
C LEU A 418 13.49 -21.87 25.12
N LEU A 419 14.81 -21.66 25.07
CA LEU A 419 15.80 -22.74 25.17
C LEU A 419 15.67 -23.54 26.47
N ARG A 420 15.40 -22.86 27.60
CA ARG A 420 15.14 -23.51 28.89
C ARG A 420 13.80 -24.25 28.88
N GLN A 421 12.77 -23.65 28.30
CA GLN A 421 11.45 -24.26 28.18
C GLN A 421 11.49 -25.54 27.35
N ILE A 422 12.21 -25.59 26.23
CA ILE A 422 12.27 -26.79 25.38
C ILE A 422 13.23 -27.87 25.90
N LEU A 423 14.13 -27.52 26.82
CA LEU A 423 15.01 -28.47 27.51
C LEU A 423 14.27 -29.18 28.66
N ASP A 424 13.52 -28.41 29.45
CA ASP A 424 12.77 -28.93 30.60
C ASP A 424 11.44 -28.15 30.74
N PRO A 425 10.40 -28.54 29.96
CA PRO A 425 9.11 -27.87 29.97
C PRO A 425 8.47 -27.84 31.35
N ALA A 426 8.60 -28.93 32.11
CA ALA A 426 8.01 -29.07 33.44
C ALA A 426 8.62 -28.07 34.45
N LYS A 427 9.93 -27.83 34.37
CA LYS A 427 10.62 -26.88 35.26
C LYS A 427 10.41 -25.42 34.87
N HIS A 428 10.34 -25.12 33.57
CA HIS A 428 10.37 -23.75 33.06
C HIS A 428 9.03 -23.25 32.50
N GLY A 429 7.94 -24.02 32.67
CA GLY A 429 6.61 -23.63 32.25
C GLY A 429 6.37 -23.74 30.74
N GLY A 430 7.15 -24.57 30.05
CA GLY A 430 6.96 -24.84 28.63
C GLY A 430 5.81 -25.83 28.38
N GLU A 431 5.26 -25.80 27.16
CA GLU A 431 4.27 -26.78 26.72
C GLU A 431 4.88 -28.19 26.65
N PRO A 432 4.20 -29.25 27.14
CA PRO A 432 4.76 -30.60 27.22
C PRO A 432 5.21 -31.21 25.89
N PHE A 433 4.67 -30.73 24.77
CA PHE A 433 5.01 -31.20 23.42
C PHE A 433 6.14 -30.40 22.76
N HIS A 434 6.64 -29.35 23.41
CA HIS A 434 7.87 -28.66 23.02
C HIS A 434 9.05 -29.23 23.80
N ASP A 435 9.39 -30.50 23.52
CA ASP A 435 10.38 -31.28 24.27
C ASP A 435 11.65 -31.60 23.45
N ASP A 436 11.91 -30.79 22.41
CA ASP A 436 12.90 -31.05 21.37
C ASP A 436 14.31 -31.30 21.90
N LEU A 437 14.68 -30.70 23.05
CA LEU A 437 16.02 -30.84 23.65
C LEU A 437 16.09 -31.82 24.82
N THR A 438 14.98 -32.47 25.18
CA THR A 438 14.96 -33.43 26.32
C THR A 438 15.88 -34.63 26.11
N ALA A 439 16.24 -34.94 24.86
CA ALA A 439 17.25 -35.93 24.52
C ALA A 439 18.59 -35.70 25.24
N PHE A 440 18.91 -34.44 25.58
CA PHE A 440 20.13 -33.99 26.25
C PHE A 440 19.91 -33.53 27.69
N ALA A 441 18.69 -33.64 28.24
CA ALA A 441 18.37 -33.11 29.57
C ALA A 441 19.25 -33.70 30.69
N ASP A 442 19.68 -34.96 30.56
CA ASP A 442 20.52 -35.63 31.56
C ASP A 442 22.02 -35.23 31.48
N ASP A 443 22.44 -34.49 30.45
CA ASP A 443 23.84 -34.09 30.27
C ASP A 443 24.16 -32.83 31.09
N PRO A 444 25.08 -32.90 32.08
CA PRO A 444 25.39 -31.76 32.94
C PRO A 444 26.00 -30.56 32.21
N VAL A 445 26.78 -30.82 31.15
CA VAL A 445 27.42 -29.77 30.34
C VAL A 445 26.36 -29.07 29.50
N PHE A 446 25.43 -29.83 28.92
CA PHE A 446 24.32 -29.29 28.16
C PHE A 446 23.39 -28.44 29.04
N ARG A 447 23.04 -28.95 30.23
CA ARG A 447 22.18 -28.21 31.17
C ARG A 447 22.83 -26.90 31.61
N SER A 448 24.12 -26.91 31.99
CA SER A 448 24.85 -25.68 32.34
C SER A 448 24.89 -24.70 31.17
N ALA A 449 25.12 -25.17 29.94
CA ALA A 449 25.12 -24.29 28.77
C ALA A 449 23.77 -23.60 28.49
N VAL A 450 22.65 -24.23 28.87
CA VAL A 450 21.29 -23.68 28.69
C VAL A 450 20.88 -22.78 29.86
N GLU A 451 21.23 -23.15 31.10
CA GLU A 451 20.83 -22.46 32.32
C GLU A 451 21.70 -21.24 32.65
N ASP A 452 23.01 -21.28 32.35
CA ASP A 452 23.98 -20.20 32.58
C ASP A 452 23.95 -19.14 31.49
#